data_AF-A0A820U865-F1
#
_entry.id   AF-A0A820U865-F1
#
_cell.length_a   1.000
_cell.length_b   1.000
_cell.length_c   1.000
_cell.angle_alpha   90.00
_cell.angle_beta   90.00
_cell.angle_gamma   90.00
#
_symmetry.space_group_name_H-M   'P 1'
#
loop_
_entity.id
_entity.type
_entity.pdbx_description
1 polymer ?
#
loop_
_entity_poly.entity_id
_entity_poly.type
_entity_poly.pdbx_seq_one_letter_code
_entity_poly.pdbx_strand_id
1 'polypeptide(L)'
;MARRLPNVKRKIAEARESTLKTVCNDLAKSVAGHEFTKVLPEKGLSQEELIKKLEQYRKLEKINFSSGQISGCVYKLAKTDMTEIYNKIFTLFGESNPLHVDVFPDIRTMEAEIVRCVATMFHGDIDVCGTMTSGGTESILMACKTYRDLAISKGITKPEM
;
A
#
# COMPACT_ATOMS: atom_id res chain seq x y z
N MET A 1 -21.99 -25.54 -1.31
CA MET A 1 -21.87 -27.02 -1.22
C MET A 1 -20.89 -27.61 -2.25
N ALA A 2 -20.92 -27.20 -3.53
CA ALA A 2 -20.08 -27.78 -4.60
C ALA A 2 -18.56 -27.72 -4.39
N ARG A 3 -18.01 -26.66 -3.76
CA ARG A 3 -16.57 -26.53 -3.47
C ARG A 3 -16.00 -27.59 -2.52
N ARG A 4 -16.86 -28.31 -1.78
CA ARG A 4 -16.47 -29.37 -0.84
C ARG A 4 -16.37 -30.75 -1.50
N LEU A 5 -16.84 -30.89 -2.74
CA LEU A 5 -16.70 -32.14 -3.49
C LEU A 5 -15.21 -32.41 -3.78
N PRO A 6 -14.69 -33.61 -3.53
CA PRO A 6 -13.25 -33.91 -3.67
C PRO A 6 -12.66 -33.51 -5.03
N ASN A 7 -13.38 -33.77 -6.12
CA ASN A 7 -12.96 -33.42 -7.48
C ASN A 7 -12.91 -31.90 -7.71
N VAL A 8 -13.88 -31.15 -7.18
CA VAL A 8 -13.93 -29.69 -7.29
C VAL A 8 -12.83 -29.06 -6.43
N LYS A 9 -12.64 -29.57 -5.20
CA LYS A 9 -11.58 -29.14 -4.29
C LYS A 9 -10.19 -29.38 -4.89
N ARG A 10 -9.97 -30.54 -5.51
CA ARG A 10 -8.72 -30.86 -6.21
C ARG A 10 -8.48 -29.91 -7.38
N LYS A 11 -9.46 -29.70 -8.26
CA LYS A 11 -9.33 -28.74 -9.38
C LYS A 11 -9.03 -27.32 -8.91
N ILE A 12 -9.65 -26.86 -7.81
CA ILE A 12 -9.36 -25.54 -7.23
C ILE A 12 -7.93 -25.49 -6.69
N ALA A 13 -7.46 -26.55 -6.01
CA ALA A 13 -6.11 -26.62 -5.50
C ALA A 13 -5.06 -26.62 -6.62
N GLU A 14 -5.27 -27.42 -7.67
CA GLU A 14 -4.43 -27.48 -8.86
C GLU A 14 -4.38 -26.13 -9.58
N ALA A 15 -5.53 -25.49 -9.79
CA ALA A 15 -5.59 -24.16 -10.38
C ALA A 15 -4.84 -23.12 -9.53
N ARG A 16 -5.03 -23.13 -8.21
CA ARG A 16 -4.33 -22.25 -7.28
C ARG A 16 -2.82 -22.46 -7.34
N GLU A 17 -2.36 -23.71 -7.33
CA GLU A 17 -0.94 -24.04 -7.40
C GLU A 17 -0.33 -23.60 -8.75
N SER A 18 -1.02 -23.85 -9.85
CA SER A 18 -0.60 -23.38 -11.18
C SER A 18 -0.52 -21.86 -11.23
N THR A 19 -1.53 -21.14 -10.72
CA THR A 19 -1.51 -19.68 -10.67
C THR A 19 -0.36 -19.17 -9.81
N LEU A 20 -0.13 -19.78 -8.64
CA LEU A 20 1.00 -19.42 -7.78
C LEU A 20 2.33 -19.60 -8.53
N LYS A 21 2.54 -20.73 -9.21
CA LYS A 21 3.75 -20.97 -10.01
C LYS A 21 3.93 -19.92 -11.10
N THR A 22 2.88 -19.58 -11.84
CA THR A 22 2.93 -18.56 -12.88
C THR A 22 3.31 -17.20 -12.30
N VAL A 23 2.63 -16.77 -11.23
CA VAL A 23 2.92 -15.49 -10.55
C VAL A 23 4.35 -15.46 -10.02
N CYS A 24 4.80 -16.52 -9.34
CA CYS A 24 6.17 -16.62 -8.86
C CYS A 24 7.19 -16.54 -10.00
N ASN A 25 6.95 -17.22 -11.11
CA ASN A 25 7.83 -17.19 -12.27
C ASN A 25 7.88 -15.80 -12.91
N ASP A 26 6.74 -15.14 -13.06
CA ASP A 26 6.68 -13.82 -13.68
C ASP A 26 7.33 -12.74 -12.79
N LEU A 27 7.13 -12.83 -11.47
CA LEU A 27 7.85 -11.99 -10.50
C LEU A 27 9.35 -12.29 -10.52
N ALA A 28 9.76 -13.55 -10.55
CA ALA A 28 11.18 -13.92 -10.59
C ALA A 28 11.88 -13.45 -11.88
N LYS A 29 11.21 -13.51 -13.03
CA LYS A 29 11.72 -12.97 -14.31
C LYS A 29 12.02 -11.47 -14.22
N SER A 30 11.28 -10.72 -13.40
CA SER A 30 11.49 -9.28 -13.26
C SER A 30 12.87 -8.94 -12.69
N VAL A 31 13.46 -9.85 -11.91
CA VAL A 31 14.73 -9.67 -11.18
C VAL A 31 15.75 -10.78 -11.48
N ALA A 32 15.55 -11.51 -12.59
CA ALA A 32 16.43 -12.61 -12.97
C ALA A 32 17.88 -12.14 -13.16
N GLY A 33 18.82 -12.85 -12.54
CA GLY A 33 20.26 -12.51 -12.56
C GLY A 33 20.68 -11.46 -11.53
N HIS A 34 19.75 -10.93 -10.74
CA HIS A 34 20.09 -10.02 -9.64
C HIS A 34 20.57 -10.81 -8.41
N GLU A 35 21.69 -10.39 -7.83
CA GLU A 35 22.20 -10.98 -6.59
C GLU A 35 21.46 -10.41 -5.39
N PHE A 36 20.79 -11.28 -4.64
CA PHE A 36 20.04 -10.90 -3.45
C PHE A 36 20.92 -10.94 -2.20
N THR A 37 20.86 -9.88 -1.40
CA THR A 37 21.39 -9.90 -0.04
C THR A 37 20.48 -10.78 0.83
N LYS A 38 20.99 -11.95 1.23
CA LYS A 38 20.23 -12.96 2.01
C LYS A 38 20.49 -12.92 3.51
N VAL A 39 21.56 -12.23 3.91
CA VAL A 39 22.01 -12.10 5.30
C VAL A 39 22.39 -10.65 5.56
N LEU A 40 22.24 -10.22 6.81
CA LEU A 40 22.71 -8.91 7.24
C LEU A 40 24.25 -8.89 7.17
N PRO A 41 24.88 -7.88 6.54
CA PRO A 41 26.34 -7.76 6.53
C PRO A 41 26.90 -7.62 7.96
N GLU A 42 28.03 -8.27 8.24
CA GLU A 42 28.71 -8.17 9.54
C GLU A 42 29.19 -6.74 9.84
N LYS A 43 29.50 -5.98 8.79
CA LYS A 43 29.90 -4.56 8.87
C LYS A 43 28.88 -3.72 8.12
N GLY A 44 28.46 -2.61 8.73
CA GLY A 44 27.58 -1.64 8.09
C GLY A 44 28.22 -1.06 6.84
N LEU A 45 27.41 -0.87 5.79
CA LEU A 45 27.82 -0.16 4.59
C LEU A 45 28.02 1.32 4.93
N SER A 46 29.03 1.94 4.32
CA SER A 46 29.13 3.39 4.29
C SER A 46 27.96 4.00 3.51
N GLN A 47 27.69 5.30 3.73
CA GLN A 47 26.63 6.00 3.01
C GLN A 47 26.85 5.96 1.49
N GLU A 48 28.09 6.13 1.02
CA GLU A 48 28.44 6.08 -0.40
C GLU A 48 28.17 4.70 -1.02
N GLU A 49 28.56 3.62 -0.34
CA GLU A 49 28.30 2.25 -0.78
C GLU A 49 26.80 1.95 -0.83
N LEU A 50 26.04 2.42 0.18
CA LEU A 50 24.59 2.26 0.22
C LEU A 50 23.92 2.98 -0.96
N ILE A 51 24.26 4.25 -1.19
CA ILE A 51 23.69 5.03 -2.30
C ILE A 51 24.02 4.36 -3.64
N LYS A 52 25.27 3.95 -3.86
CA LYS A 52 25.68 3.24 -5.08
C LYS A 52 24.87 1.96 -5.29
N LYS A 53 24.58 1.22 -4.22
CA LYS A 53 23.73 0.01 -4.27
C LYS A 53 22.28 0.34 -4.60
N LEU A 54 21.71 1.41 -4.03
CA LEU A 54 20.36 1.87 -4.36
C LEU A 54 20.24 2.33 -5.82
N GLU A 55 21.27 3.00 -6.35
CA GLU A 55 21.34 3.38 -7.77
C GLU A 55 21.38 2.15 -8.69
N GLN A 56 22.04 1.07 -8.28
CA GLN A 56 22.00 -0.21 -9.02
C GLN A 56 20.59 -0.80 -9.03
N TYR A 57 19.85 -0.76 -7.91
CA TYR A 57 18.46 -1.21 -7.88
C TYR A 57 17.57 -0.36 -8.78
N ARG A 58 17.81 0.95 -8.85
CA ARG A 58 17.05 1.84 -9.75
C ARG A 58 17.19 1.46 -11.22
N LYS A 59 18.31 0.87 -11.63
CA LYS A 59 18.52 0.36 -13.01
C LYS A 59 17.70 -0.89 -13.33
N LEU A 60 17.05 -1.51 -12.34
CA LEU A 60 16.14 -2.65 -12.57
C LEU A 60 14.78 -2.21 -13.15
N GLU A 61 14.49 -0.91 -13.17
CA GLU A 61 13.29 -0.36 -13.81
C GLU A 61 13.26 -0.73 -15.31
N LYS A 62 12.31 -1.57 -15.72
CA LYS A 62 12.21 -2.09 -17.10
C LYS A 62 11.35 -1.24 -18.02
N ILE A 63 10.44 -0.44 -17.45
CA ILE A 63 9.46 0.33 -18.20
C ILE A 63 9.63 1.78 -17.82
N ASN A 64 9.87 2.62 -18.82
CA ASN A 64 9.93 4.06 -18.64
C ASN A 64 8.52 4.60 -18.34
N PHE A 65 8.13 4.66 -17.07
CA PHE A 65 6.81 5.17 -16.67
C PHE A 65 6.65 6.67 -17.00
N SER A 66 7.75 7.40 -17.17
CA SER A 66 7.73 8.81 -17.54
C SER A 66 7.30 9.08 -19.00
N SER A 67 7.20 8.03 -19.83
CA SER A 67 6.63 8.16 -21.19
C SER A 67 5.10 8.32 -21.21
N GLY A 68 4.42 8.10 -20.08
CA GLY A 68 2.96 8.15 -19.99
C GLY A 68 2.23 6.96 -20.64
N GLN A 69 2.96 5.91 -21.02
CA GLN A 69 2.41 4.73 -21.71
C GLN A 69 1.98 3.60 -20.76
N ILE A 70 2.06 3.82 -19.44
CA ILE A 70 1.61 2.87 -18.43
C ILE A 70 0.24 3.33 -17.93
N SER A 71 -0.77 2.48 -18.08
CA SER A 71 -2.10 2.76 -17.51
C SER A 71 -2.04 2.70 -15.98
N GLY A 72 -2.47 3.78 -15.32
CA GLY A 72 -2.38 3.91 -13.87
C GLY A 72 -0.92 3.94 -13.39
N CYS A 73 -0.59 3.14 -12.36
CA CYS A 73 0.74 3.00 -11.75
C CYS A 73 1.33 4.27 -11.12
N VAL A 74 1.55 5.33 -11.90
CA VAL A 74 2.10 6.62 -11.46
C VAL A 74 1.17 7.75 -11.89
N TYR A 75 0.46 8.35 -10.93
CA TYR A 75 -0.56 9.37 -11.21
C TYR A 75 0.01 10.77 -11.48
N LYS A 76 1.21 11.07 -10.98
CA LYS A 76 1.91 12.33 -11.21
C LYS A 76 3.41 12.09 -11.25
N LEU A 77 4.09 12.63 -12.26
CA LEU A 77 5.53 12.50 -12.39
C LEU A 77 6.26 13.46 -11.44
N ALA A 78 7.30 12.93 -10.79
CA ALA A 78 8.21 13.66 -9.92
C ALA A 78 8.90 14.86 -10.63
N LYS A 79 9.07 14.85 -11.96
CA LYS A 79 9.71 15.95 -12.70
C LYS A 79 8.89 17.26 -12.77
N THR A 80 7.83 17.38 -11.97
CA THR A 80 7.08 18.62 -11.75
C THR A 80 7.57 19.30 -10.47
N ASP A 81 7.28 20.59 -10.26
CA ASP A 81 7.70 21.44 -9.12
C ASP A 81 7.46 20.86 -7.70
N MET A 82 6.84 19.68 -7.58
CA MET A 82 6.50 19.05 -6.31
C MET A 82 7.57 18.14 -5.71
N THR A 83 8.60 17.71 -6.46
CA THR A 83 9.62 16.81 -5.88
C THR A 83 10.37 17.45 -4.72
N GLU A 84 10.72 18.72 -4.86
CA GLU A 84 11.38 19.47 -3.80
C GLU A 84 10.48 19.55 -2.55
N ILE A 85 9.18 19.80 -2.76
CA ILE A 85 8.19 19.84 -1.69
C ILE A 85 8.07 18.47 -1.00
N TYR A 86 7.99 17.37 -1.76
CA TYR A 86 7.89 16.02 -1.17
C TYR A 86 9.12 15.63 -0.36
N ASN A 87 10.32 15.94 -0.87
CA ASN A 87 11.56 15.71 -0.12
C ASN A 87 11.56 16.53 1.18
N LYS A 88 11.14 17.79 1.12
CA LYS A 88 11.04 18.64 2.31
C LYS A 88 10.03 18.12 3.33
N ILE A 89 8.88 17.65 2.89
CA ILE A 89 7.86 17.03 3.77
C ILE A 89 8.46 15.80 4.47
N PHE A 90 9.14 14.92 3.74
CA PHE A 90 9.77 13.74 4.35
C PHE A 90 10.87 14.12 5.35
N THR A 91 11.65 15.16 5.07
CA THR A 91 12.64 15.67 6.04
C THR A 91 11.99 16.23 7.30
N LEU A 92 10.83 16.91 7.19
CA LEU A 92 10.14 17.50 8.33
C LEU A 92 9.41 16.47 9.20
N PHE A 93 8.80 15.46 8.58
CA PHE A 93 7.87 14.55 9.26
C PHE A 93 8.26 13.07 9.18
N GLY A 94 9.42 12.73 8.63
CA GLY A 94 9.85 11.33 8.42
C GLY A 94 10.01 10.50 9.69
N GLU A 95 10.14 11.15 10.85
CA GLU A 95 10.22 10.50 12.17
C GLU A 95 8.89 10.53 12.93
N SER A 96 7.85 11.13 12.35
CA SER A 96 6.55 11.24 13.00
C SER A 96 5.83 9.90 13.10
N ASN A 97 5.06 9.72 14.18
CA ASN A 97 4.25 8.53 14.40
C ASN A 97 2.86 8.91 14.94
N PRO A 98 1.78 8.83 14.13
CA PRO A 98 0.41 9.19 14.55
C PRO A 98 -0.12 8.42 15.76
N LEU A 99 0.51 7.30 16.16
CA LEU A 99 0.15 6.58 17.38
C LEU A 99 0.39 7.39 18.66
N HIS A 100 1.36 8.31 18.64
CA HIS A 100 1.74 9.14 19.80
C HIS A 100 1.23 10.58 19.62
N VAL A 101 -0.08 10.75 19.74
CA VAL A 101 -0.78 12.03 19.47
C VAL A 101 -0.36 13.19 20.39
N ASP A 102 0.17 12.87 21.56
CA ASP A 102 0.73 13.83 22.52
C ASP A 102 2.12 14.33 22.10
N VAL A 103 2.88 13.51 21.39
CA VAL A 103 4.21 13.83 20.87
C VAL A 103 4.12 14.50 19.49
N PHE A 104 3.20 14.04 18.63
CA PHE A 104 3.03 14.51 17.24
C PHE A 104 1.62 15.12 17.00
N PRO A 105 1.27 16.22 17.70
CA PRO A 105 -0.01 16.88 17.51
C PRO A 105 -0.14 17.53 16.12
N ASP A 106 0.99 17.81 15.46
CA ASP A 106 1.08 18.37 14.11
C ASP A 106 0.49 17.43 13.05
N ILE A 107 0.95 16.18 12.98
CA ILE A 107 0.44 15.19 12.05
C ILE A 107 -1.01 14.84 12.35
N ARG A 108 -1.37 14.71 13.63
CA ARG A 108 -2.77 14.50 14.03
C ARG A 108 -3.67 15.65 13.54
N THR A 109 -3.18 16.89 13.57
CA THR A 109 -3.92 18.05 13.07
C THR A 109 -4.08 17.98 11.56
N MET A 110 -3.00 17.70 10.82
CA MET A 110 -3.05 17.55 9.37
C MET A 110 -3.99 16.40 8.94
N GLU A 111 -3.97 15.26 9.62
CA GLU A 111 -4.90 14.15 9.32
C GLU A 111 -6.37 14.55 9.51
N ALA A 112 -6.69 15.25 10.60
CA ALA A 112 -8.04 15.73 10.87
C ALA A 112 -8.53 16.74 9.82
N GLU A 113 -7.64 17.66 9.41
CA GLU A 113 -7.92 18.64 8.35
C GLU A 113 -8.14 17.96 7.00
N ILE A 114 -7.31 17.00 6.61
CA ILE A 114 -7.46 16.25 5.36
C ILE A 114 -8.81 15.52 5.33
N VAL A 115 -9.16 14.81 6.41
CA VAL A 115 -10.46 14.12 6.53
C VAL A 115 -11.61 15.10 6.35
N ARG A 116 -11.56 16.27 7.01
CA ARG A 116 -12.62 17.27 6.88
C ARG A 116 -12.68 17.88 5.47
N CYS A 117 -11.54 18.22 4.87
CA CYS A 117 -11.47 18.71 3.50
C CYS A 117 -12.10 17.72 2.50
N VAL A 118 -11.79 16.42 2.64
CA VAL A 118 -12.38 15.37 1.80
C VAL A 118 -13.87 15.23 2.08
N ALA A 119 -14.31 15.23 3.34
CA ALA A 119 -15.74 15.21 3.68
C ALA A 119 -16.50 16.37 3.01
N THR A 120 -15.96 17.59 3.07
CA THR A 120 -16.53 18.76 2.40
C THR A 120 -16.54 18.62 0.87
N MET A 121 -15.48 18.06 0.27
CA MET A 121 -15.41 17.78 -1.17
C MET A 121 -16.52 16.82 -1.64
N PHE A 122 -16.96 15.90 -0.77
CA PHE A 122 -18.09 15.00 -1.01
C PHE A 122 -19.43 15.53 -0.45
N HIS A 123 -19.52 16.84 -0.19
CA HIS A 123 -20.73 17.53 0.31
C HIS A 123 -21.23 17.02 1.68
N GLY A 124 -20.34 16.49 2.51
CA GLY A 124 -20.66 16.07 3.87
C GLY A 124 -20.99 17.24 4.79
N ASP A 125 -21.94 17.02 5.70
CA ASP A 125 -22.33 17.97 6.74
C ASP A 125 -21.43 17.83 7.99
N ILE A 126 -21.90 18.39 9.11
CA ILE A 126 -21.15 18.35 10.38
C ILE A 126 -21.04 16.92 10.95
N ASP A 127 -22.01 16.05 10.65
CA ASP A 127 -22.09 14.69 11.18
C ASP A 127 -21.21 13.71 10.39
N VAL A 128 -20.83 14.06 9.15
CA VAL A 128 -19.87 13.29 8.38
C VAL A 128 -18.49 13.33 9.06
N CYS A 129 -17.94 12.13 9.29
CA CYS A 129 -16.62 11.90 9.88
C CYS A 129 -15.83 10.88 9.06
N GLY A 130 -14.56 10.68 9.41
CA GLY A 130 -13.69 9.73 8.72
C GLY A 130 -12.35 9.53 9.41
N THR A 131 -11.49 8.77 8.77
CA THR A 131 -10.12 8.50 9.23
C THR A 131 -9.20 8.33 8.02
N MET A 132 -7.91 8.58 8.22
CA MET A 132 -6.87 8.29 7.23
C MET A 132 -6.59 6.78 7.21
N THR A 133 -6.21 6.26 6.05
CA THR A 133 -5.80 4.87 5.86
C THR A 133 -4.56 4.81 4.95
N SER A 134 -3.88 3.68 4.91
CA SER A 134 -2.71 3.47 4.05
C SER A 134 -3.03 3.45 2.55
N GLY A 135 -4.30 3.26 2.18
CA GLY A 135 -4.74 3.24 0.79
C GLY A 135 -6.13 2.64 0.61
N GLY A 136 -6.59 2.62 -0.65
CA GLY A 136 -7.98 2.25 -0.98
C GLY A 136 -8.40 0.85 -0.52
N THR A 137 -7.48 -0.12 -0.49
CA THR A 137 -7.80 -1.49 -0.01
C THR A 137 -8.15 -1.47 1.48
N GLU A 138 -7.37 -0.77 2.30
CA GLU A 138 -7.65 -0.65 3.73
C GLU A 138 -8.96 0.11 3.96
N SER A 139 -9.21 1.21 3.23
CA SER A 139 -10.49 1.94 3.32
C SER A 139 -11.71 1.06 3.06
N ILE A 140 -11.66 0.20 2.03
CA ILE A 140 -12.75 -0.72 1.71
C ILE A 140 -12.91 -1.76 2.83
N LEU A 141 -11.80 -2.35 3.30
CA LEU A 141 -11.85 -3.33 4.40
C LEU A 141 -12.41 -2.73 5.69
N MET A 142 -12.05 -1.48 6.01
CA MET A 142 -12.56 -0.77 7.18
C MET A 142 -14.07 -0.49 7.07
N ALA A 143 -14.57 -0.14 5.87
CA ALA A 143 -16.00 -0.03 5.62
C ALA A 143 -16.72 -1.37 5.80
N CYS A 144 -16.23 -2.45 5.16
CA CYS A 144 -16.78 -3.80 5.29
C CYS A 144 -16.81 -4.25 6.76
N LYS A 145 -15.70 -4.07 7.48
CA LYS A 145 -15.61 -4.39 8.91
C LYS A 145 -16.63 -3.62 9.74
N THR A 146 -16.77 -2.32 9.49
CA THR A 146 -17.71 -1.44 10.22
C THR A 146 -19.15 -1.91 10.04
N TYR A 147 -19.58 -2.17 8.80
CA TYR A 147 -20.93 -2.65 8.52
C TYR A 147 -21.18 -4.08 9.03
N ARG A 148 -20.17 -4.96 8.96
CA ARG A 148 -20.24 -6.29 9.57
C ARG A 148 -20.49 -6.21 11.07
N ASP A 149 -19.72 -5.37 11.77
CA ASP A 149 -19.83 -5.23 13.23
C ASP A 149 -21.18 -4.58 13.62
N LEU A 150 -21.69 -3.65 12.80
CA LEU A 150 -23.04 -3.09 12.95
C LEU A 150 -24.14 -4.14 12.73
N ALA A 151 -23.97 -5.07 11.78
CA ALA A 151 -24.92 -6.14 11.55
C ALA A 151 -24.95 -7.13 12.73
N ILE A 152 -23.77 -7.47 13.26
CA ILE A 152 -23.61 -8.33 14.44
C ILE A 152 -24.29 -7.68 15.66
N SER A 153 -24.09 -6.39 15.89
CA SER A 153 -24.75 -5.68 17.00
C SER A 153 -26.28 -5.63 16.88
N LYS A 154 -26.81 -5.82 15.66
CA LYS A 154 -28.24 -5.98 15.37
C LYS A 154 -28.73 -7.44 15.40
N GLY A 155 -27.89 -8.39 15.84
CA GLY A 155 -28.25 -9.81 15.97
C GLY A 155 -28.10 -10.65 14.70
N ILE A 156 -27.52 -10.10 13.63
CA ILE A 156 -27.25 -10.85 12.39
C ILE A 156 -25.99 -11.69 12.60
N THR A 157 -26.16 -13.02 12.65
CA THR A 157 -25.06 -13.97 12.97
C THR A 157 -24.18 -14.34 11.78
N LYS A 158 -24.66 -14.11 10.54
CA LYS A 158 -23.94 -14.38 9.29
C LYS A 158 -24.15 -13.25 8.29
N PRO A 159 -23.57 -12.07 8.52
CA PRO A 159 -23.61 -11.00 7.53
C PRO A 159 -22.82 -11.43 6.28
N GLU A 160 -23.40 -11.19 5.10
CA GLU A 160 -22.70 -11.35 3.83
C GLU A 160 -21.60 -10.26 3.73
N MET A 161 -20.42 -10.67 3.26
CA MET A 161 -19.26 -9.79 3.03
C MET A 161 -18.65 -10.03 1.66
#